data_AF-A0A530QI05-F1
#
_entry.id   AF-A0A530QI05-F1
#
_cell.length_a   1.000
_cell.length_b   1.000
_cell.length_c   1.000
_cell.angle_alpha   90.00
_cell.angle_beta   90.00
_cell.angle_gamma   90.00
#
_symmetry.space_group_name_H-M   'P 1'
#
loop_
_entity.id
_entity.type
_entity.pdbx_description
1 polymer ?
#
loop_
_entity_poly.entity_id
_entity_poly.type
_entity_poly.pdbx_seq_one_letter_code
_entity_poly.pdbx_strand_id
1 'polypeptide(L)' 'MSLKSRLAADETLFTAWSGVPDALTVEIIAKQGFDAVTLDMQHGGHHEDSVLR' A
#
# COMPACT_ATOMS: atom_id res chain seq x y z
N MET A 1 8.33 -13.60 4.57
CA MET A 1 7.18 -13.52 5.49
C MET A 1 6.06 -12.77 4.77
N SER A 2 4.79 -13.09 5.02
CA SER A 2 3.64 -12.40 4.39
C SER A 2 3.06 -11.33 5.33
N LEU A 3 2.32 -10.34 4.80
CA LEU A 3 1.59 -9.39 5.63
C LEU A 3 0.63 -10.10 6.61
N LYS A 4 -0.08 -11.13 6.12
CA LYS A 4 -1.00 -11.96 6.93
C LYS A 4 -0.30 -12.60 8.13
N SER A 5 0.87 -13.20 7.93
CA SER A 5 1.59 -13.90 9.00
C SER A 5 2.13 -12.93 10.06
N ARG A 6 2.51 -11.71 9.67
CA ARG A 6 2.99 -10.68 10.60
C ARG A 6 1.87 -10.09 11.44
N LEU A 7 0.72 -9.81 10.81
CA LEU A 7 -0.49 -9.38 11.53
C LEU A 7 -0.96 -10.42 12.55
N ALA A 8 -0.93 -11.71 12.20
CA ALA A 8 -1.30 -12.80 13.11
C ALA A 8 -0.33 -13.00 14.28
N ALA A 9 0.87 -12.42 14.20
CA ALA A 9 1.88 -12.45 15.25
C ALA A 9 1.85 -11.19 16.14
N ASP A 10 0.84 -10.32 15.99
CA ASP A 10 0.72 -9.03 16.68
C ASP A 10 1.96 -8.13 16.52
N GLU A 11 2.66 -8.23 15.37
CA GLU A 11 3.75 -7.31 15.04
C GLU A 11 3.21 -5.89 14.84
N THR A 12 3.92 -4.89 15.35
CA THR A 12 3.69 -3.49 14.97
C THR A 12 4.15 -3.28 13.53
N LEU A 13 3.23 -2.86 12.65
CA LEU A 13 3.49 -2.61 11.24
C LEU A 13 3.20 -1.15 10.87
N PHE A 14 4.04 -0.59 10.01
CA PHE A 14 3.85 0.73 9.42
C PHE A 14 3.39 0.61 7.98
N THR A 15 2.26 1.24 7.65
CA THR A 15 1.73 1.30 6.28
C THR A 15 1.79 2.72 5.75
N ALA A 16 2.21 2.88 4.50
CA ALA A 16 1.98 4.11 3.76
C ALA A 16 0.52 4.18 3.30
N TRP A 17 -0.01 5.39 3.11
CA TRP A 17 -1.34 5.64 2.55
C TRP A 17 -1.20 6.38 1.23
N SER A 18 -1.54 5.72 0.12
CA SER A 18 -1.52 6.34 -1.21
C SER A 18 -2.94 6.73 -1.62
N GLY A 19 -3.12 8.02 -1.87
CA GLY A 19 -4.33 8.55 -2.52
C GLY A 19 -4.09 9.01 -3.97
N VAL A 20 -2.86 8.89 -4.47
CA VAL A 20 -2.46 9.35 -5.82
C VAL A 20 -2.50 8.16 -6.78
N PRO A 21 -3.38 8.14 -7.79
CA PRO A 21 -3.53 7.01 -8.72
C PRO A 21 -2.46 7.01 -9.83
N ASP A 22 -1.19 7.08 -9.43
CA ASP A 22 -0.04 7.09 -10.33
C ASP A 22 0.94 5.96 -9.96
N ALA A 23 1.21 5.08 -10.92
CA ALA A 23 2.01 3.88 -10.70
C ALA A 23 3.46 4.21 -10.30
N LEU A 24 4.05 5.27 -10.87
CA LEU A 24 5.41 5.70 -10.53
C LEU A 24 5.49 6.16 -9.08
N THR A 25 4.50 6.92 -8.62
CA THR A 25 4.36 7.36 -7.22
C THR A 25 4.26 6.15 -6.29
N VAL A 26 3.42 5.16 -6.61
CA VAL A 26 3.28 3.93 -5.83
C VAL A 26 4.60 3.13 -5.80
N GLU A 27 5.31 3.02 -6.93
CA GLU A 27 6.61 2.33 -7.00
C GLU A 27 7.64 3.00 -6.09
N ILE A 28 7.70 4.33 -6.07
CA ILE A 28 8.61 5.09 -5.20
C ILE A 28 8.26 4.85 -3.73
N ILE A 29 6.97 4.91 -3.36
CA ILE A 29 6.49 4.66 -1.99
C ILE A 29 6.81 3.22 -1.56
N ALA A 30 6.60 2.23 -2.44
CA ALA A 30 6.85 0.82 -2.16
C ALA A 30 8.34 0.50 -1.90
N LYS A 31 9.26 1.36 -2.38
CA LYS A 31 10.70 1.25 -2.10
C LYS A 31 11.12 1.93 -0.80
N GLN A 32 10.19 2.58 -0.09
CA GLN A 32 10.47 3.14 1.24
C GLN A 32 10.35 2.05 2.31
N GLY A 33 10.80 2.36 3.53
CA GLY A 33 10.85 1.41 4.65
C GLY A 33 9.51 1.05 5.29
N PHE A 34 8.39 1.12 4.56
CA PHE A 34 7.08 0.70 5.07
C PHE A 34 6.90 -0.82 4.93
N ASP A 35 6.09 -1.39 5.80
CA ASP A 35 5.75 -2.82 5.79
C ASP A 35 4.67 -3.15 4.74
N ALA A 36 3.86 -2.15 4.38
CA ALA A 36 2.79 -2.23 3.40
C ALA A 36 2.48 -0.85 2.79
N VAL A 37 1.71 -0.87 1.70
CA VAL A 37 1.14 0.33 1.07
C VAL A 37 -0.37 0.11 0.91
N THR A 38 -1.18 1.00 1.49
CA THR A 38 -2.62 1.04 1.28
C THR A 38 -2.92 1.88 0.04
N LEU A 39 -3.55 1.27 -0.97
CA LEU A 39 -4.07 1.97 -2.14
C LEU A 39 -5.53 2.33 -1.87
N ASP A 40 -5.80 3.60 -1.58
CA ASP A 40 -7.11 4.06 -1.15
C ASP A 40 -8.06 4.27 -2.33
N MET A 41 -9.00 3.34 -2.49
CA MET A 41 -10.05 3.37 -3.52
C MET A 41 -11.39 3.96 -3.01
N GLN A 42 -11.51 4.32 -1.72
CA GLN A 42 -12.75 4.88 -1.17
C GLN A 42 -12.70 6.40 -1.09
N HIS A 43 -11.60 6.95 -0.60
CA HIS A 43 -11.40 8.39 -0.42
C HIS A 43 -10.20 8.93 -1.20
N GLY A 44 -9.31 8.04 -1.65
CA GLY A 44 -8.24 8.36 -2.58
C GLY A 44 -8.69 8.32 -4.04
N GLY A 45 -7.80 8.70 -4.94
CA GLY A 45 -8.06 8.67 -6.38
C GLY A 45 -7.90 7.30 -7.03
N HIS A 46 -7.54 6.25 -6.27
CA HIS A 46 -7.37 4.91 -6.84
C HIS A 46 -8.70 4.34 -7.32
N HIS A 47 -8.63 3.55 -8.39
CA HIS A 47 -9.73 2.87 -9.06
C HIS A 47 -9.18 1.58 -9.68
N GLU A 48 -10.03 0.74 -10.27
CA GLU A 48 -9.65 -0.60 -10.73
C GLU A 48 -8.44 -0.55 -11.68
N ASP A 49 -8.46 0.36 -12.65
CA ASP A 49 -7.38 0.53 -13.62
C ASP A 49 -6.03 0.97 -13.02
N SER A 50 -6.01 1.69 -11.89
CA SER A 50 -4.75 2.13 -11.25
C SER A 50 -4.21 1.13 -10.22
N VAL A 51 -4.99 0.09 -9.87
CA VAL A 51 -4.60 -0.96 -8.92
C VAL A 51 -4.27 -2.28 -9.62
N LEU A 52 -4.91 -2.59 -10.74
CA LEU A 52 -4.74 -3.85 -11.47
C LEU A 52 -3.57 -3.87 -12.45
N ARG A 53 -3.04 -2.70 -12.82
CA ARG A 53 -1.94 -2.54 -13.79
C ARG A 53 -0.64 -2.21 -13.08
#